data_AF-M7X7G3-F1
#
_entry.id   AF-M7X7G3-F1
#
_cell.length_a   1.000
_cell.length_b   1.000
_cell.length_c   1.000
_cell.angle_alpha   90.00
_cell.angle_beta   90.00
_cell.angle_gamma   90.00
#
_symmetry.space_group_name_H-M   'P 1'
#
loop_
_entity.id
_entity.type
_entity.pdbx_description
1 polymer ?
#
loop_
_entity_poly.entity_id
_entity_poly.type
_entity_poly.pdbx_seq_one_letter_code
_entity_poly.pdbx_strand_id
1 'polypeptide(L)'
;MDVGVVPSNQTKALQDGIIPAVQGQNFRVAFRLEEKECPARIEVKPSEATVVIGGEQRYEAIVYNFYGEVLTDFEFLAVKWSIADGEIASIDQDGLAIGKSFGSTQVKAKSFDVEGTATLFVQEVETAPRPGKDIIVFNDMNVFDNSIGLVNPNNRLLVRNLINFETIGPRANGNSIWFDCGKDSRYPLACSFTDGIHTELKFLIQSLGFDLGIIDSSVNPLIDIPMDVKVLFLWLPRSPYLLNEINSLKKFAEQGGRIVFIGEFNLFYEEIGFRVQNHFLENMGSGMRNVGGNFACFDIERQIPLSSLRPHPITRDMIGATFACASKVLTGANDYPLVYDPFNREVLASVAQINTNPISQLTQFRIDPNNRTNSNPFENKQWPYPGVITD
;
A
#
# COMPACT_ATOMS: atom_id res chain seq x y z
N MET A 1 22.80 -45.24 -31.75
CA MET A 1 21.86 -45.12 -32.89
C MET A 1 22.25 -46.21 -33.85
N ASP A 2 21.39 -47.20 -34.00
CA ASP A 2 21.69 -48.35 -34.88
C ASP A 2 20.95 -48.15 -36.20
N VAL A 3 21.70 -48.26 -37.30
CA VAL A 3 21.19 -48.05 -38.65
C VAL A 3 21.31 -49.35 -39.44
N GLY A 4 20.19 -49.82 -39.97
CA GLY A 4 20.11 -51.04 -40.76
C GLY A 4 19.99 -50.71 -42.24
N VAL A 5 20.82 -51.33 -43.08
CA VAL A 5 20.72 -51.16 -44.54
C VAL A 5 19.61 -52.05 -45.09
N VAL A 6 18.64 -51.45 -45.79
CA VAL A 6 17.54 -52.17 -46.45
C VAL A 6 17.65 -52.09 -47.97
N PRO A 7 17.39 -53.18 -48.72
CA PRO A 7 17.36 -53.15 -50.19
C PRO A 7 16.33 -52.14 -50.71
N SER A 8 16.63 -51.44 -51.81
CA SER A 8 15.74 -50.42 -52.41
C SER A 8 14.37 -50.93 -52.86
N ASN A 9 14.22 -52.25 -52.96
CA ASN A 9 13.05 -52.94 -53.48
C ASN A 9 12.30 -53.78 -52.43
N GLN A 10 12.60 -53.62 -51.13
CA GLN A 10 11.87 -54.32 -50.06
C GLN A 10 11.55 -53.42 -48.85
N THR A 11 10.27 -53.39 -48.46
CA THR A 11 9.79 -52.84 -47.18
C THR A 11 9.93 -53.89 -46.08
N LYS A 12 11.17 -54.23 -45.72
CA LYS A 12 11.41 -55.08 -44.54
C LYS A 12 11.39 -54.20 -43.30
N ALA A 13 10.42 -54.40 -42.41
CA ALA A 13 10.42 -53.75 -41.10
C ALA A 13 11.65 -54.22 -40.31
N LEU A 14 12.43 -53.29 -39.80
CA LEU A 14 13.54 -53.58 -38.89
C LEU A 14 13.00 -53.74 -37.46
N GLN A 15 13.84 -54.23 -36.55
CA GLN A 15 13.50 -54.27 -35.12
C GLN A 15 13.34 -52.85 -34.58
N ASP A 16 12.51 -52.70 -33.53
CA ASP A 16 12.28 -51.41 -32.87
C ASP A 16 13.60 -50.76 -32.45
N GLY A 17 13.75 -49.48 -32.77
CA GLY A 17 14.95 -48.69 -32.49
C GLY A 17 16.02 -48.71 -33.59
N ILE A 18 15.89 -49.52 -34.63
CA ILE A 18 16.79 -49.49 -35.80
C ILE A 18 16.20 -48.59 -36.89
N ILE A 19 16.98 -47.61 -37.33
CA ILE A 19 16.56 -46.69 -38.39
C ILE A 19 16.95 -47.27 -39.76
N PRO A 20 16.00 -47.45 -40.70
CA PRO A 20 16.30 -48.01 -42.02
C PRO A 20 17.00 -46.99 -42.92
N ALA A 21 18.13 -47.39 -43.51
CA ALA A 21 18.80 -46.65 -44.58
C ALA A 21 18.73 -47.45 -45.89
N VAL A 22 18.22 -46.82 -46.95
CA VAL A 22 18.02 -47.50 -48.24
C VAL A 22 19.36 -47.66 -48.97
N GLN A 23 19.63 -48.89 -49.43
CA GLN A 23 20.84 -49.22 -50.17
C GLN A 23 20.96 -48.36 -51.44
N GLY A 24 22.09 -47.66 -51.57
CA GLY A 24 22.37 -46.78 -52.71
C GLY A 24 21.78 -45.37 -52.61
N GLN A 25 21.13 -45.00 -51.50
CA GLN A 25 20.65 -43.64 -51.25
C GLN A 25 21.44 -42.94 -50.15
N ASN A 26 21.50 -41.61 -50.23
CA ASN A 26 22.11 -40.77 -49.20
C ASN A 26 21.20 -40.73 -47.96
N PHE A 27 21.70 -41.23 -46.83
CA PHE A 27 21.05 -41.12 -45.54
C PHE A 27 21.55 -39.87 -44.81
N ARG A 28 20.66 -38.88 -44.61
CA ARG A 28 21.02 -37.66 -43.87
C ARG A 28 20.77 -37.87 -42.38
N VAL A 29 21.84 -37.82 -41.60
CA VAL A 29 21.77 -37.75 -40.14
C VAL A 29 21.94 -36.30 -39.72
N ALA A 30 20.94 -35.76 -39.02
CA ALA A 30 21.08 -34.52 -38.28
C ALA A 30 21.14 -34.89 -36.80
N PHE A 31 22.23 -34.51 -36.14
CA PHE A 31 22.35 -34.58 -34.69
C PHE A 31 22.69 -33.20 -34.16
N ARG A 32 22.20 -32.89 -32.97
CA ARG A 32 22.57 -31.70 -32.21
C ARG A 32 23.39 -32.18 -31.03
N LEU A 33 24.64 -31.73 -30.95
CA LEU A 33 25.43 -31.88 -29.74
C LEU A 33 24.99 -30.74 -28.82
N GLU A 34 24.21 -31.06 -27.79
CA GLU A 34 23.91 -30.13 -26.71
C GLU A 34 24.76 -30.56 -25.51
N GLU A 35 25.77 -29.76 -25.17
CA GLU A 35 26.45 -29.93 -23.89
C GLU A 35 25.44 -29.69 -22.78
N LYS A 36 25.34 -30.64 -21.83
CA LYS A 36 24.42 -30.53 -20.68
C LYS A 36 24.67 -29.28 -19.83
N GLU A 37 25.79 -28.62 -20.05
CA GLU A 37 26.32 -27.47 -19.33
C GLU A 37 25.92 -26.11 -19.97
N CYS A 38 25.18 -26.11 -21.09
CA CYS A 38 24.71 -24.88 -21.71
C CYS A 38 23.47 -24.30 -20.99
N PRO A 39 23.51 -23.01 -20.58
CA PRO A 39 22.33 -22.32 -20.05
C PRO A 39 21.19 -22.25 -21.06
N ALA A 40 19.95 -22.45 -20.60
CA ALA A 40 18.72 -22.29 -21.37
C ALA A 40 17.69 -21.37 -20.69
N ARG A 41 17.72 -21.26 -19.35
CA ARG A 41 16.85 -20.36 -18.58
C ARG A 41 17.57 -19.88 -17.32
N ILE A 42 17.34 -18.61 -16.95
CA ILE A 42 17.81 -18.05 -15.69
C ILE A 42 16.61 -17.57 -14.88
N GLU A 43 16.51 -18.00 -13.62
CA GLU A 43 15.58 -17.46 -12.64
C GLU A 43 16.34 -16.53 -11.70
N VAL A 44 15.84 -15.30 -11.51
CA VAL A 44 16.44 -14.33 -10.59
C VAL A 44 15.59 -14.25 -9.32
N LYS A 45 16.21 -14.41 -8.14
CA LYS A 45 15.55 -14.37 -6.84
C LYS A 45 16.09 -13.25 -5.96
N PRO A 46 15.23 -12.47 -5.28
CA PRO A 46 13.77 -12.44 -5.46
C PRO A 46 13.38 -11.90 -6.85
N SER A 47 12.20 -12.25 -7.36
CA SER A 47 11.69 -11.74 -8.65
C SER A 47 11.31 -10.25 -8.59
N GLU A 48 11.03 -9.77 -7.38
CA GLU A 48 10.77 -8.37 -7.06
C GLU A 48 11.37 -8.01 -5.70
N ALA A 49 11.91 -6.80 -5.58
CA ALA A 49 12.39 -6.28 -4.30
C ALA A 49 12.15 -4.78 -4.18
N THR A 50 12.27 -4.30 -2.96
CA THR A 50 12.08 -2.89 -2.59
C THR A 50 13.21 -2.49 -1.64
N VAL A 51 13.91 -1.40 -1.96
CA VAL A 51 14.96 -0.81 -1.13
C VAL A 51 14.75 0.70 -1.01
N VAL A 52 15.30 1.31 0.05
CA VAL A 52 15.47 2.77 0.11
C VAL A 52 16.65 3.22 -0.76
N ILE A 53 16.73 4.52 -1.07
CA ILE A 53 17.94 5.13 -1.65
C ILE A 53 19.12 4.79 -0.72
N GLY A 54 20.24 4.36 -1.28
CA GLY A 54 21.38 3.83 -0.53
C GLY A 54 21.16 2.45 0.12
N GLY A 55 19.96 1.89 0.08
CA GLY A 55 19.66 0.54 0.55
C GLY A 55 20.10 -0.54 -0.44
N GLU A 56 20.39 -1.73 0.09
CA GLU A 56 20.97 -2.83 -0.67
C GLU A 56 19.99 -4.02 -0.82
N GLN A 57 20.04 -4.69 -1.97
CA GLN A 57 19.33 -5.96 -2.20
C GLN A 57 20.26 -6.95 -2.91
N ARG A 58 20.43 -8.13 -2.32
CA ARG A 58 21.16 -9.23 -2.96
C ARG A 58 20.22 -10.04 -3.85
N TYR A 59 20.64 -10.29 -5.08
CA TYR A 59 19.96 -11.16 -6.02
C TYR A 59 20.77 -12.43 -6.27
N GLU A 60 20.07 -13.54 -6.43
CA GLU A 60 20.64 -14.83 -6.79
C GLU A 60 20.12 -15.24 -8.17
N ALA A 61 21.00 -15.79 -9.01
CA ALA A 61 20.64 -16.32 -10.32
C ALA A 61 20.72 -17.85 -10.30
N ILE A 62 19.60 -18.52 -10.53
CA ILE A 62 19.53 -19.98 -10.68
C ILE A 62 19.48 -20.28 -12.18
N VAL A 63 20.53 -20.92 -12.68
CA VAL A 63 20.67 -21.23 -14.11
C VAL A 63 20.26 -22.67 -14.38
N TYR A 64 19.43 -22.87 -15.41
CA TYR A 64 18.92 -24.17 -15.83
C TYR A 64 19.41 -24.50 -17.23
N ASN A 65 19.68 -25.78 -17.49
CA ASN A 65 19.88 -26.30 -18.85
C ASN A 65 18.52 -26.55 -19.54
N PHE A 66 18.56 -27.01 -20.80
CA PHE A 66 17.36 -27.29 -21.59
C PHE A 66 16.45 -28.38 -20.99
N TYR A 67 17.00 -29.25 -20.15
CA TYR A 67 16.27 -30.31 -19.45
C TYR A 67 15.62 -29.84 -18.14
N GLY A 68 15.81 -28.58 -17.74
CA GLY A 68 15.31 -28.03 -16.48
C GLY A 68 16.15 -28.44 -15.26
N GLU A 69 17.34 -28.99 -15.47
CA GLU A 69 18.30 -29.32 -14.40
C GLU A 69 19.08 -28.04 -14.03
N VAL A 70 19.33 -27.84 -12.73
CA VAL A 70 20.14 -26.71 -12.25
C VAL A 70 21.60 -26.96 -12.58
N LEU A 71 22.25 -25.96 -13.17
CA LEU A 71 23.68 -25.96 -13.43
C LEU A 71 24.42 -25.44 -12.19
N THR A 72 25.27 -26.29 -11.61
CA THR A 72 26.01 -25.98 -10.36
C THR A 72 27.51 -25.86 -10.54
N ASP A 73 28.02 -26.13 -11.74
CA ASP A 73 29.45 -26.01 -12.05
C ASP A 73 29.79 -24.56 -12.45
N PHE A 74 30.21 -23.78 -11.46
CA PHE A 74 30.47 -22.35 -11.62
C PHE A 74 31.80 -22.02 -12.31
N GLU A 75 32.66 -23.01 -12.64
CA GLU A 75 33.93 -22.72 -13.33
C GLU A 75 33.72 -22.11 -14.73
N PHE A 76 32.59 -22.41 -15.39
CA PHE A 76 32.25 -21.89 -16.71
C PHE A 76 30.96 -21.05 -16.76
N LEU A 77 30.14 -21.09 -15.69
CA LEU A 77 28.88 -20.35 -15.56
C LEU A 77 29.07 -18.94 -14.98
N ALA A 78 29.75 -18.08 -15.74
CA ALA A 78 29.80 -16.66 -15.40
C ALA A 78 28.42 -16.02 -15.60
N VAL A 79 27.80 -15.56 -14.50
CA VAL A 79 26.61 -14.70 -14.54
C VAL A 79 27.07 -13.24 -14.53
N LYS A 80 26.62 -12.48 -15.53
CA LYS A 80 26.85 -11.04 -15.63
C LYS A 80 25.60 -10.29 -15.18
N TRP A 81 25.75 -9.44 -14.18
CA TRP A 81 24.70 -8.58 -13.67
C TRP A 81 24.67 -7.22 -14.36
N SER A 82 23.48 -6.67 -14.57
CA SER A 82 23.29 -5.29 -15.03
C SER A 82 21.96 -4.72 -14.55
N ILE A 83 21.86 -3.40 -14.56
CA ILE A 83 20.65 -2.64 -14.21
C ILE A 83 20.18 -1.89 -15.47
N ALA A 84 18.86 -1.85 -15.73
CA ALA A 84 18.33 -1.21 -16.94
C ALA A 84 18.46 0.33 -16.88
N ASP A 85 18.11 0.91 -15.72
CA ASP A 85 18.26 2.34 -15.43
C ASP A 85 19.28 2.54 -14.31
N GLY A 86 20.44 3.09 -14.68
CA GLY A 86 21.57 3.36 -13.80
C GLY A 86 21.43 4.61 -12.93
N GLU A 87 20.45 5.48 -13.22
CA GLU A 87 20.11 6.63 -12.38
C GLU A 87 19.27 6.18 -11.17
N ILE A 88 18.45 5.14 -11.34
CA ILE A 88 17.60 4.57 -10.27
C ILE A 88 18.40 3.68 -9.32
N ALA A 89 19.29 2.81 -9.84
CA ALA A 89 20.10 1.92 -9.00
C ALA A 89 21.45 1.56 -9.64
N SER A 90 22.28 0.83 -8.91
CA SER A 90 23.46 0.10 -9.43
C SER A 90 23.42 -1.36 -8.98
N ILE A 91 24.17 -2.23 -9.64
CA ILE A 91 24.39 -3.62 -9.22
C ILE A 91 25.85 -4.00 -9.44
N ASP A 92 26.46 -4.72 -8.49
CA ASP A 92 27.83 -5.19 -8.60
C ASP A 92 27.94 -6.58 -9.27
N GLN A 93 29.16 -7.11 -9.34
CA GLN A 93 29.45 -8.40 -9.99
C GLN A 93 28.91 -9.60 -9.20
N ASP A 94 28.63 -9.44 -7.91
CA ASP A 94 28.14 -10.49 -7.02
C ASP A 94 26.60 -10.47 -6.89
N GLY A 95 25.93 -9.58 -7.64
CA GLY A 95 24.47 -9.45 -7.64
C GLY A 95 23.93 -8.59 -6.50
N LEU A 96 24.76 -7.77 -5.86
CA LEU A 96 24.32 -6.81 -4.84
C LEU A 96 23.91 -5.49 -5.52
N ALA A 97 22.61 -5.21 -5.50
CA ALA A 97 22.03 -3.97 -6.00
C ALA A 97 21.98 -2.90 -4.91
N ILE A 98 22.24 -1.64 -5.26
CA ILE A 98 22.15 -0.47 -4.38
C ILE A 98 21.24 0.58 -5.03
N GLY A 99 20.23 1.06 -4.31
CA GLY A 99 19.34 2.14 -4.79
C GLY A 99 20.04 3.50 -4.83
N LYS A 100 19.75 4.33 -5.84
CA LYS A 100 20.33 5.67 -6.03
C LYS A 100 19.30 6.79 -6.03
N SER A 101 18.19 6.61 -6.75
CA SER A 101 17.12 7.60 -6.85
C SER A 101 15.76 6.90 -6.91
N PHE A 102 14.68 7.63 -6.60
CA PHE A 102 13.33 7.09 -6.61
C PHE A 102 12.94 6.56 -7.99
N GLY A 103 12.38 5.35 -8.04
CA GLY A 103 11.86 4.78 -9.28
C GLY A 103 11.88 3.25 -9.28
N SER A 104 11.52 2.66 -10.42
CA SER A 104 11.58 1.22 -10.66
C SER A 104 12.54 0.92 -11.80
N THR A 105 13.35 -0.11 -11.66
CA THR A 105 14.33 -0.55 -12.66
C THR A 105 14.41 -2.07 -12.70
N GLN A 106 14.84 -2.62 -13.84
CA GLN A 106 15.03 -4.08 -13.99
C GLN A 106 16.47 -4.47 -13.64
N VAL A 107 16.59 -5.48 -12.80
CA VAL A 107 17.82 -6.23 -12.55
C VAL A 107 17.89 -7.37 -13.54
N LYS A 108 19.04 -7.51 -14.22
CA LYS A 108 19.26 -8.52 -15.26
C LYS A 108 20.44 -9.40 -14.92
N ALA A 109 20.23 -10.71 -14.95
CA ALA A 109 21.27 -11.71 -14.88
C ALA A 109 21.43 -12.35 -16.27
N LYS A 110 22.64 -12.32 -16.84
CA LYS A 110 22.93 -12.89 -18.16
C LYS A 110 24.03 -13.94 -18.09
N SER A 111 23.80 -15.08 -18.70
CA SER A 111 24.84 -16.10 -18.94
C SER A 111 24.73 -16.56 -20.39
N PHE A 112 25.83 -16.47 -21.14
CA PHE A 112 25.82 -16.63 -22.60
C PHE A 112 24.73 -15.75 -23.26
N ASP A 113 23.82 -16.34 -24.02
CA ASP A 113 22.70 -15.66 -24.70
C ASP A 113 21.38 -15.73 -23.91
N VAL A 114 21.41 -16.22 -22.67
CA VAL A 114 20.22 -16.35 -21.81
C VAL A 114 20.19 -15.23 -20.78
N GLU A 115 19.02 -14.59 -20.64
CA GLU A 115 18.77 -13.50 -19.69
C GLU A 115 17.61 -13.89 -18.75
N GLY A 116 17.79 -13.62 -17.46
CA GLY A 116 16.75 -13.63 -16.44
C GLY A 116 16.58 -12.22 -15.87
N THR A 117 15.36 -11.86 -15.45
CA THR A 117 15.05 -10.51 -14.96
C THR A 117 14.34 -10.54 -13.61
N ALA A 118 14.56 -9.49 -12.82
CA ALA A 118 13.82 -9.18 -11.60
C ALA A 118 13.54 -7.67 -11.56
N THR A 119 12.56 -7.25 -10.75
CA THR A 119 12.21 -5.84 -10.56
C THR A 119 12.81 -5.32 -9.26
N LEU A 120 13.45 -4.15 -9.31
CA LEU A 120 13.89 -3.41 -8.13
C LEU A 120 13.16 -2.07 -8.08
N PHE A 121 12.45 -1.82 -6.99
CA PHE A 121 11.90 -0.50 -6.70
C PHE A 121 12.74 0.20 -5.64
N VAL A 122 13.16 1.43 -5.92
CA VAL A 122 13.93 2.28 -5.02
C VAL A 122 13.02 3.39 -4.49
N GLN A 123 12.93 3.51 -3.17
CA GLN A 123 12.14 4.52 -2.46
C GLN A 123 13.06 5.54 -1.76
N GLU A 124 12.60 6.75 -1.43
CA GLU A 124 13.45 7.76 -0.78
C GLU A 124 13.82 7.37 0.68
N VAL A 125 15.02 7.74 1.16
CA VAL A 125 15.56 7.39 2.51
C VAL A 125 14.77 8.06 3.63
N GLU A 126 14.19 9.22 3.33
CA GLU A 126 13.27 9.90 4.21
C GLU A 126 12.16 10.44 3.32
N THR A 127 11.01 9.76 3.27
CA THR A 127 9.76 10.24 3.88
C THR A 127 8.50 9.59 3.27
N ALA A 128 7.69 9.06 4.19
CA ALA A 128 6.35 8.49 4.08
C ALA A 128 6.15 7.06 3.53
N PRO A 129 5.25 6.29 4.18
CA PRO A 129 4.70 5.04 3.64
C PRO A 129 4.20 5.23 2.21
N ARG A 130 4.46 4.25 1.34
CA ARG A 130 3.89 4.26 -0.02
C ARG A 130 2.37 4.35 0.08
N PRO A 131 1.72 5.13 -0.81
CA PRO A 131 0.29 5.01 -1.01
C PRO A 131 -0.07 3.54 -1.23
N GLY A 132 -1.03 3.02 -0.47
CA GLY A 132 -1.44 1.62 -0.58
C GLY A 132 -0.70 0.63 0.33
N LYS A 133 -0.19 1.09 1.48
CA LYS A 133 0.04 0.34 2.74
C LYS A 133 0.04 1.32 3.93
N ASP A 134 -0.83 2.33 3.83
CA ASP A 134 -0.80 3.51 4.67
C ASP A 134 -2.20 3.87 5.19
N ILE A 135 -2.22 4.61 6.30
CA ILE A 135 -3.44 5.25 6.79
C ILE A 135 -3.13 6.73 6.99
N ILE A 136 -3.90 7.58 6.33
CA ILE A 136 -3.72 9.02 6.43
C ILE A 136 -4.68 9.49 7.51
N VAL A 137 -4.12 10.09 8.56
CA VAL A 137 -4.89 10.54 9.71
C VAL A 137 -4.99 12.06 9.68
N PHE A 138 -6.22 12.55 9.61
CA PHE A 138 -6.56 13.94 9.88
C PHE A 138 -7.40 13.98 11.14
N ASN A 139 -6.87 14.54 12.22
CA ASN A 139 -7.61 14.72 13.47
C ASN A 139 -8.43 16.03 13.46
N ASP A 140 -8.96 16.36 12.30
CA ASP A 140 -9.73 17.56 12.00
C ASP A 140 -10.53 17.32 10.70
N MET A 141 -11.85 17.32 10.81
CA MET A 141 -12.75 17.16 9.66
C MET A 141 -12.93 18.45 8.85
N ASN A 142 -12.59 19.61 9.41
CA ASN A 142 -12.77 20.92 8.79
C ASN A 142 -11.73 21.22 7.71
N VAL A 143 -10.68 20.41 7.60
CA VAL A 143 -9.77 20.39 6.43
C VAL A 143 -10.53 20.21 5.12
N PHE A 144 -11.69 19.55 5.17
CA PHE A 144 -12.55 19.26 4.03
C PHE A 144 -13.91 19.98 4.06
N ASP A 145 -14.10 20.93 4.96
CA ASP A 145 -15.34 21.69 5.12
C ASP A 145 -15.53 22.70 3.98
N ASN A 146 -16.75 22.80 3.46
CA ASN A 146 -17.17 23.71 2.39
C ASN A 146 -16.75 25.17 2.62
N SER A 147 -16.96 25.67 3.85
CA SER A 147 -16.82 27.09 4.22
C SER A 147 -15.49 27.42 4.90
N ILE A 148 -14.69 26.41 5.24
CA ILE A 148 -13.42 26.58 5.95
C ILE A 148 -12.26 26.02 5.12
N GLY A 149 -12.15 24.69 5.07
CA GLY A 149 -11.05 24.00 4.40
C GLY A 149 -11.08 24.22 2.89
N LEU A 150 -12.18 23.82 2.24
CA LEU A 150 -12.30 23.79 0.78
C LEU A 150 -12.41 25.16 0.14
N VAL A 151 -12.61 26.24 0.90
CA VAL A 151 -12.43 27.62 0.41
C VAL A 151 -10.97 27.82 -0.02
N ASN A 152 -10.00 27.24 0.71
CA ASN A 152 -8.59 27.31 0.38
C ASN A 152 -8.26 26.42 -0.84
N PRO A 153 -7.71 26.99 -1.94
CA PRO A 153 -7.30 26.19 -3.10
C PRO A 153 -6.29 25.10 -2.78
N ASN A 154 -5.44 25.28 -1.76
CA ASN A 154 -4.48 24.26 -1.37
C ASN A 154 -5.14 23.05 -0.68
N ASN A 155 -6.27 23.22 0.01
CA ASN A 155 -7.02 22.09 0.55
C ASN A 155 -7.75 21.31 -0.56
N ARG A 156 -8.20 22.00 -1.62
CA ARG A 156 -8.72 21.31 -2.82
C ARG A 156 -7.61 20.53 -3.53
N LEU A 157 -6.39 21.08 -3.57
CA LEU A 157 -5.20 20.39 -4.06
C LEU A 157 -4.82 19.20 -3.17
N LEU A 158 -4.89 19.34 -1.84
CA LEU A 158 -4.72 18.27 -0.87
C LEU A 158 -5.67 17.10 -1.17
N VAL A 159 -6.97 17.38 -1.36
CA VAL A 159 -7.97 16.36 -1.73
C VAL A 159 -7.57 15.67 -3.03
N ARG A 160 -7.21 16.43 -4.07
CA ARG A 160 -6.76 15.88 -5.35
C ARG A 160 -5.59 14.92 -5.17
N ASN A 161 -4.57 15.33 -4.42
CA ASN A 161 -3.37 14.51 -4.17
C ASN A 161 -3.66 13.30 -3.28
N LEU A 162 -4.63 13.41 -2.36
CA LEU A 162 -5.04 12.34 -1.46
C LEU A 162 -5.71 11.19 -2.22
N ILE A 163 -6.56 11.52 -3.20
CA ILE A 163 -7.37 10.54 -3.94
C ILE A 163 -6.74 10.10 -5.26
N ASN A 164 -6.03 10.99 -5.94
CA ASN A 164 -5.36 10.71 -7.20
C ASN A 164 -3.88 10.41 -6.97
N PHE A 165 -3.60 9.22 -6.48
CA PHE A 165 -2.26 8.73 -6.21
C PHE A 165 -1.94 7.46 -7.02
N GLU A 166 -0.64 7.24 -7.17
CA GLU A 166 -0.08 6.02 -7.75
C GLU A 166 0.24 5.01 -6.64
N THR A 167 -0.07 3.74 -6.89
CA THR A 167 0.17 2.62 -5.97
C THR A 167 0.39 1.35 -6.79
N ILE A 168 0.94 0.32 -6.16
CA ILE A 168 1.08 -1.02 -6.70
C ILE A 168 -0.07 -1.88 -6.17
N GLY A 169 -0.42 -2.91 -6.92
CA GLY A 169 -1.43 -3.90 -6.52
C GLY A 169 -2.73 -3.79 -7.30
N PRO A 170 -3.67 -4.71 -7.06
CA PRO A 170 -4.88 -4.83 -7.87
C PRO A 170 -5.85 -3.64 -7.73
N ARG A 171 -5.63 -2.73 -6.77
CA ARG A 171 -6.41 -1.48 -6.60
C ARG A 171 -5.78 -0.26 -7.26
N ALA A 172 -4.63 -0.40 -7.92
CA ALA A 172 -3.90 0.71 -8.54
C ALA A 172 -4.75 1.54 -9.52
N ASN A 173 -5.61 0.85 -10.27
CA ASN A 173 -6.49 1.42 -11.29
C ASN A 173 -7.95 1.55 -10.83
N GLY A 174 -8.25 1.39 -9.54
CA GLY A 174 -9.62 1.54 -9.02
C GLY A 174 -10.13 2.97 -9.18
N ASN A 175 -11.42 3.12 -9.48
CA ASN A 175 -12.08 4.41 -9.70
C ASN A 175 -13.06 4.81 -8.59
N SER A 176 -13.31 3.94 -7.61
CA SER A 176 -14.29 4.21 -6.56
C SER A 176 -13.66 4.72 -5.26
N ILE A 177 -14.31 5.70 -4.65
CA ILE A 177 -13.99 6.26 -3.34
C ILE A 177 -15.19 6.03 -2.44
N TRP A 178 -14.95 5.48 -1.25
CA TRP A 178 -15.99 5.20 -0.27
C TRP A 178 -15.89 6.13 0.92
N PHE A 179 -17.03 6.66 1.35
CA PHE A 179 -17.19 7.30 2.64
C PHE A 179 -17.99 6.37 3.55
N ASP A 180 -17.35 5.94 4.63
CA ASP A 180 -18.00 5.21 5.72
C ASP A 180 -18.35 6.18 6.84
N CYS A 181 -19.64 6.29 7.13
CA CYS A 181 -20.16 7.04 8.27
C CYS A 181 -20.84 6.12 9.30
N GLY A 182 -20.49 4.83 9.28
CA GLY A 182 -20.90 3.87 10.30
C GLY A 182 -20.06 3.92 11.57
N LYS A 183 -20.07 2.81 12.32
CA LYS A 183 -19.44 2.67 13.65
C LYS A 183 -19.87 3.76 14.63
N ASP A 184 -21.16 4.06 14.68
CA ASP A 184 -21.69 5.13 15.55
C ASP A 184 -20.95 6.45 15.31
N SER A 185 -20.78 6.83 14.03
CA SER A 185 -20.03 8.03 13.66
C SER A 185 -20.52 9.25 14.44
N ARG A 186 -19.59 10.06 14.95
CA ARG A 186 -19.93 11.34 15.61
C ARG A 186 -20.65 12.30 14.66
N TYR A 187 -20.39 12.18 13.36
CA TYR A 187 -20.90 13.08 12.34
C TYR A 187 -21.34 12.32 11.07
N PRO A 188 -22.50 11.64 11.11
CA PRO A 188 -22.98 10.88 9.96
C PRO A 188 -23.36 11.76 8.76
N LEU A 189 -23.56 13.07 8.98
CA LEU A 189 -23.86 14.03 7.92
C LEU A 189 -22.72 14.23 6.91
N ALA A 190 -21.49 13.79 7.21
CA ALA A 190 -20.42 13.75 6.21
C ALA A 190 -20.81 12.92 4.97
N CYS A 191 -21.70 11.93 5.15
CA CYS A 191 -22.23 11.06 4.11
C CYS A 191 -23.54 11.55 3.46
N SER A 192 -24.12 12.67 3.91
CA SER A 192 -25.28 13.26 3.23
C SER A 192 -24.86 14.04 1.98
N PHE A 193 -25.60 13.90 0.88
CA PHE A 193 -25.39 14.69 -0.34
C PHE A 193 -26.10 16.05 -0.30
N THR A 194 -27.12 16.19 0.54
CA THR A 194 -27.97 17.38 0.63
C THR A 194 -27.69 18.21 1.86
N ASP A 195 -27.16 17.59 2.90
CA ASP A 195 -26.96 18.19 4.21
C ASP A 195 -25.51 18.04 4.67
N GLY A 196 -25.13 18.79 5.70
CA GLY A 196 -23.78 18.77 6.27
C GLY A 196 -22.80 19.70 5.55
N ILE A 197 -21.57 19.73 6.07
CA ILE A 197 -20.55 20.71 5.68
C ILE A 197 -19.51 20.16 4.69
N HIS A 198 -19.78 19.00 4.07
CA HIS A 198 -18.85 18.32 3.15
C HIS A 198 -19.45 18.03 1.77
N THR A 199 -20.51 18.76 1.38
CA THR A 199 -21.15 18.58 0.06
C THR A 199 -20.21 18.94 -1.08
N GLU A 200 -19.39 19.99 -0.94
CA GLU A 200 -18.40 20.40 -1.94
C GLU A 200 -17.26 19.38 -2.09
N LEU A 201 -16.86 18.69 -1.02
CA LEU A 201 -15.87 17.62 -1.09
C LEU A 201 -16.32 16.52 -2.07
N LYS A 202 -17.59 16.13 -1.97
CA LYS A 202 -18.18 15.07 -2.79
C LYS A 202 -18.28 15.51 -4.25
N PHE A 203 -18.71 16.75 -4.50
CA PHE A 203 -18.71 17.32 -5.85
C PHE A 203 -17.29 17.42 -6.44
N LEU A 204 -16.30 17.82 -5.64
CA LEU A 204 -14.91 17.88 -6.07
C LEU A 204 -14.41 16.48 -6.48
N ILE A 205 -14.64 15.46 -5.66
CA ILE A 205 -14.29 14.06 -5.96
C ILE A 205 -14.90 13.62 -7.29
N GLN A 206 -16.19 13.84 -7.48
CA GLN A 206 -16.89 13.47 -8.72
C GLN A 206 -16.39 14.25 -9.92
N SER A 207 -16.08 15.55 -9.76
CA SER A 207 -15.51 16.38 -10.83
C SER A 207 -14.12 15.92 -11.28
N LEU A 208 -13.40 15.20 -10.42
CA LEU A 208 -12.11 14.58 -10.72
C LEU A 208 -12.26 13.21 -11.40
N GLY A 209 -13.50 12.74 -11.63
CA GLY A 209 -13.79 11.51 -12.38
C GLY A 209 -13.97 10.25 -11.53
N PHE A 210 -13.91 10.36 -10.20
CA PHE A 210 -14.07 9.22 -9.30
C PHE A 210 -15.54 8.96 -8.94
N ASP A 211 -15.90 7.69 -8.86
CA ASP A 211 -17.21 7.25 -8.37
C ASP A 211 -17.25 7.33 -6.84
N LEU A 212 -18.31 7.90 -6.27
CA LEU A 212 -18.46 8.04 -4.83
C LEU A 212 -19.50 7.06 -4.27
N GLY A 213 -19.06 6.14 -3.41
CA GLY A 213 -19.91 5.26 -2.62
C GLY A 213 -20.10 5.79 -1.20
N ILE A 214 -21.32 5.73 -0.70
CA ILE A 214 -21.66 6.07 0.69
C ILE A 214 -22.10 4.80 1.41
N ILE A 215 -21.48 4.49 2.55
CA ILE A 215 -21.75 3.26 3.30
C ILE A 215 -21.90 3.54 4.81
N ASP A 216 -22.50 2.57 5.50
CA ASP A 216 -22.62 2.53 6.95
C ASP A 216 -22.14 1.16 7.46
N SER A 217 -20.91 1.12 7.99
CA SER A 217 -20.30 -0.09 8.54
C SER A 217 -20.88 -0.55 9.89
N SER A 218 -21.85 0.17 10.46
CA SER A 218 -22.67 -0.32 11.58
C SER A 218 -23.69 -1.35 11.08
N VAL A 219 -24.15 -1.19 9.83
CA VAL A 219 -25.12 -2.09 9.19
C VAL A 219 -24.41 -3.13 8.33
N ASN A 220 -23.42 -2.72 7.55
CA ASN A 220 -22.67 -3.57 6.63
C ASN A 220 -21.18 -3.54 6.98
N PRO A 221 -20.70 -4.43 7.86
CA PRO A 221 -19.30 -4.47 8.29
C PRO A 221 -18.33 -4.47 7.11
N LEU A 222 -17.17 -3.84 7.29
CA LEU A 222 -16.12 -3.72 6.26
C LEU A 222 -15.34 -5.02 6.09
N ILE A 223 -16.02 -6.10 5.68
CA ILE A 223 -15.43 -7.43 5.52
C ILE A 223 -15.22 -7.83 4.06
N ASP A 224 -15.95 -7.21 3.12
CA ASP A 224 -15.85 -7.47 1.69
C ASP A 224 -15.86 -6.16 0.90
N ILE A 225 -14.69 -5.53 0.77
CA ILE A 225 -14.53 -4.24 0.08
C ILE A 225 -14.31 -4.51 -1.42
N PRO A 226 -15.19 -4.06 -2.33
CA PRO A 226 -15.08 -4.31 -3.78
C PRO A 226 -13.75 -3.86 -4.34
N MET A 227 -13.21 -4.59 -5.32
CA MET A 227 -11.86 -4.38 -5.87
C MET A 227 -11.66 -3.02 -6.54
N ASP A 228 -12.72 -2.39 -7.03
CA ASP A 228 -12.67 -1.07 -7.66
C ASP A 228 -12.55 0.09 -6.65
N VAL A 229 -12.79 -0.17 -5.36
CA VAL A 229 -12.59 0.82 -4.30
C VAL A 229 -11.09 1.07 -4.13
N LYS A 230 -10.66 2.30 -4.40
CA LYS A 230 -9.28 2.75 -4.28
C LYS A 230 -9.02 3.52 -2.98
N VAL A 231 -10.01 4.27 -2.51
CA VAL A 231 -9.91 5.07 -1.27
C VAL A 231 -11.10 4.83 -0.37
N LEU A 232 -10.84 4.68 0.93
CA LEU A 232 -11.86 4.55 1.96
C LEU A 232 -11.66 5.62 3.03
N PHE A 233 -12.62 6.54 3.15
CA PHE A 233 -12.69 7.50 4.24
C PHE A 233 -13.50 6.91 5.39
N LEU A 234 -12.93 6.91 6.59
CA LEU A 234 -13.59 6.51 7.83
C LEU A 234 -13.92 7.78 8.62
N TRP A 235 -15.19 8.16 8.65
CA TRP A 235 -15.63 9.43 9.24
C TRP A 235 -15.99 9.27 10.71
N LEU A 236 -15.12 9.77 11.60
CA LEU A 236 -15.32 9.89 13.05
C LEU A 236 -15.99 8.68 13.74
N PRO A 237 -15.52 7.44 13.54
CA PRO A 237 -16.11 6.26 14.17
C PRO A 237 -15.97 6.34 15.71
N ARG A 238 -17.01 5.92 16.45
CA ARG A 238 -17.03 5.82 17.93
C ARG A 238 -17.26 4.38 18.44
N SER A 239 -17.47 3.42 17.54
CA SER A 239 -17.49 1.99 17.86
C SER A 239 -16.24 1.29 17.34
N PRO A 240 -15.64 0.36 18.10
CA PRO A 240 -14.45 -0.37 17.68
C PRO A 240 -14.73 -1.29 16.48
N TYR A 241 -13.71 -1.52 15.66
CA TYR A 241 -13.78 -2.44 14.52
C TYR A 241 -13.59 -3.90 14.98
N LEU A 242 -14.30 -4.81 14.33
CA LEU A 242 -14.17 -6.24 14.58
C LEU A 242 -12.88 -6.81 13.99
N LEU A 243 -12.45 -7.97 14.46
CA LEU A 243 -11.23 -8.65 14.00
C LEU A 243 -11.23 -8.89 12.48
N ASN A 244 -12.36 -9.34 11.93
CA ASN A 244 -12.53 -9.58 10.50
C ASN A 244 -12.49 -8.28 9.68
N GLU A 245 -13.02 -7.17 10.21
CA GLU A 245 -12.95 -5.86 9.58
C GLU A 245 -11.51 -5.33 9.58
N ILE A 246 -10.78 -5.44 10.70
CA ILE A 246 -9.35 -5.09 10.75
C ILE A 246 -8.57 -5.89 9.71
N ASN A 247 -8.76 -7.21 9.64
CA ASN A 247 -8.07 -8.05 8.67
C ASN A 247 -8.47 -7.73 7.22
N SER A 248 -9.73 -7.35 6.97
CA SER A 248 -10.17 -6.91 5.65
C SER A 248 -9.57 -5.55 5.27
N LEU A 249 -9.47 -4.60 6.21
CA LEU A 249 -8.83 -3.30 6.01
C LEU A 249 -7.32 -3.42 5.80
N LYS A 250 -6.65 -4.34 6.51
CA LYS A 250 -5.25 -4.70 6.26
C LYS A 250 -5.05 -5.27 4.86
N LYS A 251 -5.94 -6.16 4.41
CA LYS A 251 -5.92 -6.70 3.05
C LYS A 251 -6.20 -5.62 2.01
N PHE A 252 -7.17 -4.73 2.26
CA PHE A 252 -7.47 -3.59 1.41
C PHE A 252 -6.25 -2.70 1.22
N ALA A 253 -5.56 -2.38 2.32
CA ALA A 253 -4.31 -1.64 2.27
C ALA A 253 -3.25 -2.41 1.48
N GLU A 254 -2.95 -3.68 1.81
CA GLU A 254 -1.97 -4.50 1.09
C GLU A 254 -2.18 -4.56 -0.43
N GLN A 255 -3.44 -4.48 -0.87
CA GLN A 255 -3.83 -4.50 -2.27
C GLN A 255 -3.66 -3.15 -3.00
N GLY A 256 -3.10 -2.15 -2.34
CA GLY A 256 -2.90 -0.80 -2.87
C GLY A 256 -4.00 0.20 -2.48
N GLY A 257 -4.93 -0.17 -1.61
CA GLY A 257 -6.00 0.72 -1.16
C GLY A 257 -5.51 1.74 -0.13
N ARG A 258 -6.02 2.98 -0.19
CA ARG A 258 -5.70 4.02 0.81
C ARG A 258 -6.85 4.19 1.79
N ILE A 259 -6.52 4.18 3.09
CA ILE A 259 -7.48 4.50 4.15
C ILE A 259 -7.21 5.93 4.63
N VAL A 260 -8.25 6.73 4.72
CA VAL A 260 -8.22 8.07 5.31
C VAL A 260 -9.07 8.03 6.57
N PHE A 261 -8.43 8.16 7.73
CA PHE A 261 -9.13 8.19 9.01
C PHE A 261 -9.36 9.64 9.42
N ILE A 262 -10.63 10.03 9.55
CA ILE A 262 -11.03 11.37 9.99
C ILE A 262 -11.41 11.31 11.45
N GLY A 263 -10.62 11.95 12.30
CA GLY A 263 -10.93 12.23 13.70
C GLY A 263 -11.35 13.69 13.90
N GLU A 264 -11.26 14.15 15.14
CA GLU A 264 -11.48 15.55 15.52
C GLU A 264 -10.79 15.88 16.86
N PHE A 265 -10.92 17.12 17.32
CA PHE A 265 -10.45 17.66 18.59
C PHE A 265 -11.29 17.26 19.81
N ASN A 266 -10.77 17.58 20.99
CA ASN A 266 -11.30 17.16 22.30
C ASN A 266 -12.79 17.36 22.51
N LEU A 267 -13.32 18.54 22.15
CA LEU A 267 -14.70 18.89 22.48
C LEU A 267 -15.71 18.31 21.50
N PHE A 268 -15.25 17.77 20.37
CA PHE A 268 -16.14 17.21 19.34
C PHE A 268 -16.05 15.69 19.25
N TYR A 269 -14.84 15.13 19.17
CA TYR A 269 -14.68 13.68 19.00
C TYR A 269 -14.85 12.89 20.30
N GLU A 270 -14.66 13.57 21.43
CA GLU A 270 -14.74 13.02 22.79
C GLU A 270 -13.73 11.89 23.03
N GLU A 271 -13.59 11.47 24.29
CA GLU A 271 -12.60 10.46 24.67
C GLU A 271 -12.82 9.11 23.97
N ILE A 272 -14.08 8.73 23.74
CA ILE A 272 -14.41 7.48 23.07
C ILE A 272 -13.91 7.45 21.62
N GLY A 273 -13.99 8.58 20.90
CA GLY A 273 -13.45 8.70 19.55
C GLY A 273 -11.94 8.46 19.51
N PHE A 274 -11.21 9.07 20.45
CA PHE A 274 -9.76 8.87 20.58
C PHE A 274 -9.40 7.42 20.88
N ARG A 275 -10.14 6.78 21.79
CA ARG A 275 -9.90 5.38 22.14
C ARG A 275 -10.15 4.46 20.94
N VAL A 276 -11.23 4.68 20.18
CA VAL A 276 -11.53 3.90 18.97
C VAL A 276 -10.49 4.12 17.89
N GLN A 277 -10.11 5.37 17.62
CA GLN A 277 -9.05 5.67 16.66
C GLN A 277 -7.72 5.03 17.06
N ASN A 278 -7.30 5.18 18.32
CA ASN A 278 -6.04 4.64 18.80
C ASN A 278 -6.01 3.11 18.79
N HIS A 279 -7.12 2.48 19.16
CA HIS A 279 -7.27 1.02 19.08
C HIS A 279 -7.26 0.53 17.63
N PHE A 280 -7.94 1.23 16.73
CA PHE A 280 -7.88 0.93 15.30
C PHE A 280 -6.44 1.01 14.78
N LEU A 281 -5.74 2.12 15.01
CA LEU A 281 -4.34 2.31 14.57
C LEU A 281 -3.40 1.24 15.15
N GLU A 282 -3.55 0.91 16.44
CA GLU A 282 -2.77 -0.15 17.08
C GLU A 282 -3.00 -1.52 16.42
N ASN A 283 -4.26 -1.88 16.15
CA ASN A 283 -4.59 -3.13 15.47
C ASN A 283 -4.16 -3.14 14.00
N MET A 284 -4.09 -1.97 13.35
CA MET A 284 -3.46 -1.81 12.05
C MET A 284 -1.93 -1.87 12.12
N GLY A 285 -1.33 -1.87 13.31
CA GLY A 285 0.11 -2.02 13.53
C GLY A 285 0.89 -0.72 13.63
N SER A 286 0.21 0.42 13.81
CA SER A 286 0.84 1.73 13.98
C SER A 286 0.94 2.13 15.46
N GLY A 287 2.04 2.81 15.79
CA GLY A 287 2.27 3.45 17.08
C GLY A 287 1.58 4.83 17.21
N MET A 288 0.99 5.34 16.14
CA MET A 288 0.33 6.64 16.10
C MET A 288 -0.81 6.73 17.11
N ARG A 289 -0.93 7.89 17.78
CA ARG A 289 -2.02 8.18 18.70
C ARG A 289 -2.61 9.57 18.45
N ASN A 290 -3.93 9.66 18.49
CA ASN A 290 -4.63 10.91 18.80
C ASN A 290 -4.54 11.13 20.31
N VAL A 291 -3.92 12.24 20.71
CA VAL A 291 -3.70 12.61 22.12
C VAL A 291 -4.54 13.81 22.54
N GLY A 292 -5.48 14.23 21.69
CA GLY A 292 -6.32 15.36 21.97
C GLY A 292 -5.69 16.71 21.66
N GLY A 293 -6.37 17.78 22.09
CA GLY A 293 -5.95 19.17 21.96
C GLY A 293 -6.96 20.01 21.20
N ASN A 294 -6.56 21.24 20.86
CA ASN A 294 -7.35 22.22 20.11
C ASN A 294 -6.40 23.20 19.41
N PHE A 295 -5.72 22.73 18.37
CA PHE A 295 -4.69 23.48 17.65
C PHE A 295 -5.24 24.07 16.35
N ALA A 296 -4.66 25.17 15.86
CA ALA A 296 -5.10 25.82 14.62
C ALA A 296 -6.58 26.26 14.65
N CYS A 297 -7.06 26.80 15.78
CA CYS A 297 -8.50 27.02 16.00
C CYS A 297 -9.04 28.34 15.43
N PHE A 298 -8.26 29.42 15.48
CA PHE A 298 -8.78 30.78 15.26
C PHE A 298 -7.85 31.62 14.37
N ASP A 299 -8.45 32.51 13.58
CA ASP A 299 -7.78 33.53 12.77
C ASP A 299 -6.54 33.02 12.01
N ILE A 300 -5.37 33.60 12.31
CA ILE A 300 -4.10 33.26 11.67
C ILE A 300 -3.66 31.84 11.98
N GLU A 301 -4.08 31.26 13.10
CA GLU A 301 -3.68 29.89 13.47
C GLU A 301 -4.32 28.84 12.54
N ARG A 302 -5.42 29.19 11.86
CA ARG A 302 -6.02 28.29 10.85
C ARG A 302 -5.16 28.17 9.61
N GLN A 303 -4.30 29.14 9.33
CA GLN A 303 -3.50 29.21 8.12
C GLN A 303 -2.16 28.50 8.35
N ILE A 304 -2.05 27.28 7.84
CA ILE A 304 -0.82 26.49 7.87
C ILE A 304 0.10 26.96 6.74
N PRO A 305 1.31 27.49 7.04
CA PRO A 305 2.26 27.92 6.02
C PRO A 305 2.98 26.74 5.37
N LEU A 306 3.56 26.95 4.19
CA LEU A 306 4.41 25.95 3.50
C LEU A 306 5.50 25.34 4.41
N SER A 307 6.11 26.13 5.29
CA SER A 307 7.14 25.65 6.23
C SER A 307 6.65 24.59 7.22
N SER A 308 5.33 24.49 7.41
CA SER A 308 4.69 23.48 8.26
C SER A 308 4.18 22.27 7.48
N LEU A 309 4.32 22.25 6.15
CA LEU A 309 4.04 21.10 5.31
C LEU A 309 5.32 20.30 5.11
N ARG A 310 5.29 18.99 5.37
CA ARG A 310 6.44 18.13 5.07
C ARG A 310 6.36 17.62 3.62
N PRO A 311 7.49 17.48 2.91
CA PRO A 311 7.50 16.97 1.54
C PRO A 311 6.81 15.62 1.45
N HIS A 312 5.81 15.50 0.59
CA HIS A 312 5.05 14.27 0.40
C HIS A 312 4.21 14.36 -0.89
N PRO A 313 3.88 13.25 -1.58
CA PRO A 313 2.91 13.29 -2.67
C PRO A 313 1.57 13.92 -2.29
N ILE A 314 1.11 13.79 -1.04
CA ILE A 314 -0.14 14.43 -0.56
C ILE A 314 0.01 15.97 -0.50
N THR A 315 1.18 16.48 -0.12
CA THR A 315 1.46 17.92 0.01
C THR A 315 2.08 18.54 -1.25
N ARG A 316 2.25 17.75 -2.32
CA ARG A 316 2.88 18.19 -3.56
C ARG A 316 2.17 19.41 -4.15
N ASP A 317 2.97 20.40 -4.53
CA ASP A 317 2.56 21.69 -5.11
C ASP A 317 1.71 22.58 -4.17
N MET A 318 1.49 22.18 -2.92
CA MET A 318 0.80 23.02 -1.94
C MET A 318 1.76 24.09 -1.40
N ILE A 319 1.25 25.29 -1.17
CA ILE A 319 1.98 26.41 -0.54
C ILE A 319 1.47 26.75 0.88
N GLY A 320 0.54 25.94 1.38
CA GLY A 320 -0.07 26.06 2.69
C GLY A 320 -1.31 25.17 2.81
N ALA A 321 -2.02 25.22 3.93
CA ALA A 321 -3.29 24.54 4.13
C ALA A 321 -4.14 25.28 5.16
N THR A 322 -5.44 24.96 5.23
CA THR A 322 -6.33 25.43 6.29
C THR A 322 -6.76 24.26 7.17
N PHE A 323 -6.58 24.42 8.48
CA PHE A 323 -7.15 23.57 9.53
C PHE A 323 -8.03 24.43 10.44
N ALA A 324 -8.94 23.83 11.22
CA ALA A 324 -9.78 24.55 12.17
C ALA A 324 -10.09 23.68 13.40
N CYS A 325 -9.26 23.82 14.42
CA CYS A 325 -9.31 23.04 15.66
C CYS A 325 -8.98 21.57 15.45
N ALA A 326 -7.71 21.26 15.26
CA ALA A 326 -7.22 19.89 15.18
C ALA A 326 -6.77 19.36 16.55
N SER A 327 -6.94 18.05 16.72
CA SER A 327 -6.25 17.29 17.76
C SER A 327 -4.81 16.98 17.36
N LYS A 328 -3.89 16.95 18.33
CA LYS A 328 -2.50 16.56 18.08
C LYS A 328 -2.40 15.08 17.73
N VAL A 329 -1.57 14.80 16.73
CA VAL A 329 -1.09 13.45 16.41
C VAL A 329 0.25 13.23 17.10
N LEU A 330 0.33 12.22 17.96
CA LEU A 330 1.60 11.69 18.42
C LEU A 330 2.02 10.57 17.47
N THR A 331 3.10 10.77 16.72
CA THR A 331 3.63 9.78 15.77
C THR A 331 4.36 8.65 16.49
N GLY A 332 4.17 7.42 16.02
CA GLY A 332 5.04 6.30 16.33
C GLY A 332 6.35 6.36 15.56
N ALA A 333 7.26 5.42 15.84
CA ALA A 333 8.63 5.42 15.30
C ALA A 333 8.72 5.38 13.76
N ASN A 334 7.70 4.83 13.10
CA ASN A 334 7.66 4.63 11.65
C ASN A 334 6.59 5.48 10.96
N ASP A 335 5.88 6.32 11.71
CA ASP A 335 4.85 7.18 11.13
C ASP A 335 5.49 8.46 10.60
N TYR A 336 4.87 9.05 9.58
CA TYR A 336 5.38 10.24 8.93
C TYR A 336 4.56 11.47 9.29
N PRO A 337 5.10 12.45 10.05
CA PRO A 337 4.37 13.67 10.35
C PRO A 337 4.21 14.49 9.05
N LEU A 338 2.97 14.71 8.63
CA LEU A 338 2.67 15.27 7.31
C LEU A 338 2.49 16.79 7.38
N VAL A 339 1.71 17.24 8.36
CA VAL A 339 1.34 18.64 8.55
C VAL A 339 1.55 19.00 10.01
N TYR A 340 2.29 20.08 10.25
CA TYR A 340 2.45 20.69 11.56
C TYR A 340 1.52 21.91 11.69
N ASP A 341 1.33 22.36 12.92
CA ASP A 341 0.68 23.62 13.23
C ASP A 341 1.44 24.82 12.64
N PRO A 342 0.86 26.02 12.63
CA PRO A 342 1.48 27.21 12.01
C PRO A 342 2.84 27.58 12.58
N PHE A 343 3.13 27.15 13.82
CA PHE A 343 4.38 27.40 14.52
C PHE A 343 5.40 26.26 14.39
N ASN A 344 5.06 25.20 13.63
CA ASN A 344 5.90 24.05 13.35
C ASN A 344 6.34 23.27 14.60
N ARG A 345 5.43 23.16 15.59
CA ARG A 345 5.63 22.52 16.90
C ARG A 345 4.86 21.23 17.04
N GLU A 346 3.60 21.23 16.63
CA GLU A 346 2.67 20.13 16.88
C GLU A 346 2.19 19.51 15.57
N VAL A 347 2.11 18.18 15.50
CA VAL A 347 1.66 17.46 14.30
C VAL A 347 0.13 17.42 14.29
N LEU A 348 -0.48 17.89 13.21
CA LEU A 348 -1.95 17.96 13.04
C LEU A 348 -2.48 16.87 12.11
N ALA A 349 -1.66 16.42 11.16
CA ALA A 349 -1.96 15.30 10.28
C ALA A 349 -0.70 14.47 10.02
N SER A 350 -0.86 13.17 9.82
CA SER A 350 0.25 12.24 9.66
C SER A 350 -0.14 11.04 8.81
N VAL A 351 0.85 10.41 8.19
CA VAL A 351 0.71 9.16 7.47
C VAL A 351 1.22 8.04 8.37
N ALA A 352 0.31 7.15 8.80
CA ALA A 352 0.63 6.01 9.61
C ALA A 352 1.23 4.89 8.75
N GLN A 353 2.37 4.35 9.17
CA GLN A 353 2.88 3.10 8.62
C GLN A 353 2.21 1.94 9.32
N ILE A 354 1.61 1.03 8.55
CA ILE A 354 0.84 -0.08 9.09
C ILE A 354 1.46 -1.44 8.76
N ASN A 355 1.11 -2.45 9.56
CA ASN A 355 1.40 -3.84 9.29
C ASN A 355 0.17 -4.49 8.66
N THR A 356 0.29 -4.93 7.42
CA THR A 356 -0.81 -5.52 6.66
C THR A 356 -0.97 -7.03 6.86
N ASN A 357 -0.07 -7.68 7.62
CA ASN A 357 -0.23 -9.08 7.97
C ASN A 357 -1.49 -9.28 8.83
N PRO A 358 -2.33 -10.29 8.53
CA PRO A 358 -3.52 -10.56 9.30
C PRO A 358 -3.17 -10.93 10.74
N ILE A 359 -4.04 -10.55 11.66
CA ILE A 359 -3.92 -10.82 13.11
C ILE A 359 -4.97 -11.85 13.54
N SER A 360 -4.66 -12.62 14.59
CA SER A 360 -5.56 -13.66 15.14
C SER A 360 -6.44 -13.17 16.29
N GLN A 361 -6.10 -12.03 16.89
CA GLN A 361 -6.84 -11.40 17.97
C GLN A 361 -6.62 -9.89 17.95
N LEU A 362 -7.60 -9.13 18.44
CA LEU A 362 -7.46 -7.69 18.65
C LEU A 362 -6.63 -7.41 19.91
N THR A 363 -5.96 -6.27 19.95
CA THR A 363 -5.41 -5.73 21.19
C THR A 363 -6.54 -5.43 22.18
N GLN A 364 -6.23 -5.49 23.47
CA GLN A 364 -7.23 -5.24 24.51
C GLN A 364 -7.77 -3.81 24.40
N PHE A 365 -9.08 -3.68 24.21
CA PHE A 365 -9.77 -2.40 24.26
C PHE A 365 -9.98 -1.99 25.72
N ARG A 366 -9.15 -1.08 26.23
CA ARG A 366 -9.29 -0.59 27.61
C ARG A 366 -10.26 0.59 27.66
N ILE A 367 -11.35 0.44 28.42
CA ILE A 367 -12.19 1.56 28.88
C ILE A 367 -11.86 1.76 30.35
N ASP A 368 -11.53 2.99 30.76
CA ASP A 368 -11.44 3.31 32.19
C ASP A 368 -12.86 3.26 32.79
N PRO A 369 -13.15 2.37 33.75
CA PRO A 369 -14.47 2.27 34.36
C PRO A 369 -14.94 3.58 35.04
N ASN A 370 -14.01 4.47 35.38
CA ASN A 370 -14.28 5.73 36.09
C ASN A 370 -14.57 6.91 35.16
N ASN A 371 -14.38 6.77 33.84
CA ASN A 371 -14.76 7.80 32.85
C ASN A 371 -16.20 7.65 32.33
N ARG A 372 -17.12 7.19 33.20
CA ARG A 372 -18.53 7.56 33.05
C ARG A 372 -18.60 9.06 33.29
N THR A 373 -18.61 9.81 32.20
CA THR A 373 -18.77 11.25 32.14
C THR A 373 -19.85 11.72 33.12
N ASN A 374 -19.51 12.77 33.88
CA ASN A 374 -20.52 13.60 34.52
C ASN A 374 -21.58 13.97 33.47
N SER A 375 -22.76 13.39 33.65
CA SER A 375 -24.05 13.63 33.01
C SER A 375 -24.12 14.80 32.02
N ASN A 376 -24.18 14.49 30.72
CA ASN A 376 -24.82 15.33 29.72
C ASN A 376 -26.33 14.98 29.70
N PRO A 377 -27.29 15.93 29.74
CA PRO A 377 -28.72 15.63 29.96
C PRO A 377 -29.43 14.86 28.82
N PHE A 378 -28.71 14.45 27.77
CA PHE A 378 -29.26 13.75 26.61
C PHE A 378 -28.95 12.24 26.57
N GLU A 379 -28.25 11.70 27.56
CA GLU A 379 -28.01 10.26 27.68
C GLU A 379 -29.20 9.54 28.32
N ASN A 380 -30.18 9.20 27.51
CA ASN A 380 -31.13 8.13 27.84
C ASN A 380 -31.29 7.18 26.65
N LYS A 381 -30.16 6.60 26.23
CA LYS A 381 -30.15 5.37 25.43
C LYS A 381 -29.13 4.41 26.03
N GLN A 382 -29.64 3.41 26.74
CA GLN A 382 -28.88 2.24 27.18
C GLN A 382 -28.17 1.60 25.98
N TRP A 383 -26.85 1.50 26.08
CA TRP A 383 -25.99 0.77 25.16
C TRP A 383 -26.23 -0.74 25.31
N PRO A 384 -26.48 -1.50 24.22
CA PRO A 384 -26.75 -2.92 24.32
C PRO A 384 -25.57 -3.75 23.80
N TYR A 385 -24.43 -3.84 24.51
CA TYR A 385 -23.51 -4.98 24.32
C TYR A 385 -22.72 -5.32 25.60
N PRO A 386 -22.64 -6.61 25.99
CA PRO A 386 -21.95 -7.05 27.20
C PRO A 386 -20.46 -7.26 26.90
N GLY A 387 -19.65 -6.23 27.14
CA GLY A 387 -18.20 -6.33 27.18
C GLY A 387 -17.74 -6.41 28.62
N VAL A 388 -17.03 -7.48 28.97
CA VAL A 388 -16.57 -7.83 30.32
C VAL A 388 -15.79 -6.68 30.98
N ILE A 389 -16.27 -6.26 32.15
CA ILE A 389 -15.53 -5.43 33.10
C ILE A 389 -14.63 -6.38 33.90
N THR A 390 -13.32 -6.13 33.94
CA THR A 390 -12.44 -6.69 34.98
C THR A 390 -11.57 -5.59 35.57
N ASP A 391 -11.40 -5.69 36.89
CA ASP A 391 -10.81 -4.73 37.83
C ASP A 391 -9.39 -4.25 37.50
#